data_AF-A0A7W7VUQ6-F1
#
_entry.id   AF-A0A7W7VUQ6-F1
#
_cell.length_a   1.000
_cell.length_b   1.000
_cell.length_c   1.000
_cell.angle_alpha   90.00
_cell.angle_beta   90.00
_cell.angle_gamma   90.00
#
_symmetry.space_group_name_H-M   'P 1'
#
loop_
_entity.id
_entity.type
_entity.pdbx_description
1 polymer ?
#
loop_
_entity_poly.entity_id
_entity_poly.type
_entity_poly.pdbx_seq_one_letter_code
_entity_poly.pdbx_strand_id
1 'polypeptide(L)'
;MTVQAIPVDLLLVNLKLKPSMFFLDGSFAQYVAFFSGFNVSSEATEIPLLEGFTEWITARTRSGYNLTWPALVLWSIWPEWNGSVSDWRKLDATSDKEAVRVLFKLLGAFKGVDPAAPGPTDTEGAP
;
A
#
# COMPACT_ATOMS: atom_id res chain seq x y z
N MET A 1 -10.61 -21.69 16.61
CA MET A 1 -10.07 -20.35 16.90
C MET A 1 -10.26 -19.52 15.65
N THR A 2 -11.22 -18.60 15.66
CA THR A 2 -11.43 -17.65 14.57
C THR A 2 -10.31 -16.61 14.66
N VAL A 3 -9.38 -16.65 13.72
CA VAL A 3 -8.38 -15.58 13.58
C VAL A 3 -9.16 -14.33 13.15
N GLN A 4 -9.26 -13.34 14.04
CA GLN A 4 -9.85 -12.06 13.69
C GLN A 4 -8.98 -11.42 12.60
N ALA A 5 -9.54 -11.24 11.40
CA ALA A 5 -8.86 -10.52 10.34
C ALA A 5 -8.61 -9.08 10.80
N ILE A 6 -7.36 -8.61 10.71
CA ILE A 6 -7.03 -7.23 11.03
C ILE A 6 -7.77 -6.34 10.01
N PRO A 7 -8.61 -5.40 10.46
CA PRO A 7 -9.30 -4.50 9.55
C PRO A 7 -8.28 -3.63 8.80
N VAL A 8 -8.44 -3.55 7.47
CA VAL A 8 -7.44 -3.01 6.54
C VAL A 8 -7.16 -1.53 6.80
N ASP A 9 -8.16 -0.78 7.23
CA ASP A 9 -8.04 0.61 7.66
C ASP A 9 -7.09 0.77 8.85
N LEU A 10 -7.25 -0.04 9.90
CA LEU A 10 -6.36 -0.03 11.07
C LEU A 10 -4.94 -0.47 10.69
N LEU A 11 -4.78 -1.42 9.77
CA LEU A 11 -3.46 -1.80 9.26
C LEU A 11 -2.77 -0.61 8.57
N LEU A 12 -3.45 0.04 7.62
CA LEU A 12 -2.89 1.18 6.89
C LEU A 12 -2.58 2.36 7.80
N VAL A 13 -3.46 2.67 8.76
CA VAL A 13 -3.23 3.74 9.74
C VAL A 13 -2.01 3.44 10.61
N ASN A 14 -1.89 2.22 11.15
CA ASN A 14 -0.76 1.86 12.02
C ASN A 14 0.58 1.83 11.27
N LEU A 15 0.61 1.32 10.03
CA LEU A 15 1.83 1.31 9.20
C LEU A 15 2.31 2.72 8.84
N LYS A 16 1.39 3.68 8.73
CA LYS A 16 1.71 5.09 8.46
C LYS A 16 2.17 5.82 9.71
N LEU A 17 1.55 5.57 10.86
CA LEU A 17 1.87 6.25 12.12
C LEU A 17 3.09 5.68 12.83
N LYS A 18 3.31 4.36 12.74
CA LYS A 18 4.34 3.64 13.50
C LYS A 18 5.10 2.64 12.64
N PRO A 19 5.75 3.05 11.53
CA PRO A 19 6.45 2.15 10.62
C PRO A 19 7.49 1.27 11.33
N SER A 20 8.24 1.83 12.27
CA SER A 20 9.30 1.11 12.98
C SER A 20 8.79 -0.06 13.84
N MET A 21 7.51 -0.07 14.26
CA MET A 21 6.92 -1.23 14.96
C MET A 21 6.77 -2.45 14.05
N PHE A 22 6.75 -2.23 12.72
CA PHE A 22 6.67 -3.27 11.70
C PHE A 22 8.02 -3.51 11.03
N PHE A 23 9.11 -3.06 11.67
CA PHE A 23 10.47 -3.11 11.11
C PHE A 23 10.63 -2.35 9.79
N LEU A 24 9.78 -1.34 9.55
CA LEU A 24 9.85 -0.50 8.37
C LEU A 24 10.77 0.71 8.62
N ASP A 25 11.77 0.88 7.76
CA ASP A 25 12.76 1.97 7.78
C ASP A 25 12.29 3.24 7.05
N GLY A 26 11.09 3.19 6.45
CA GLY A 26 10.52 4.30 5.69
C GLY A 26 10.82 4.23 4.19
N SER A 27 11.66 3.30 3.73
CA SER A 27 11.92 3.11 2.31
C SER A 27 10.73 2.48 1.60
N PHE A 28 10.48 2.92 0.37
CA PHE A 28 9.45 2.34 -0.48
C PHE A 28 9.68 0.84 -0.68
N ALA A 29 10.94 0.42 -0.78
CA ALA A 29 11.32 -0.97 -0.96
C ALA A 29 10.83 -1.88 0.19
N GLN A 30 10.94 -1.43 1.44
CA GLN A 30 10.46 -2.20 2.59
C GLN A 30 8.93 -2.26 2.64
N TYR A 31 8.23 -1.17 2.29
CA TYR A 31 6.77 -1.21 2.16
C TYR A 31 6.31 -2.17 1.06
N VAL A 32 7.00 -2.20 -0.08
CA VAL A 32 6.72 -3.16 -1.16
C VAL A 32 6.91 -4.60 -0.69
N ALA A 33 8.00 -4.89 0.02
CA ALA A 33 8.25 -6.21 0.59
C ALA A 33 7.17 -6.59 1.61
N PHE A 34 6.81 -5.66 2.51
CA PHE A 34 5.78 -5.86 3.52
C PHE A 34 4.42 -6.20 2.90
N PHE A 35 3.92 -5.37 1.98
CA PHE A 35 2.59 -5.59 1.39
C PHE A 35 2.55 -6.82 0.48
N SER A 36 3.65 -7.12 -0.23
CA SER A 36 3.75 -8.35 -1.02
C SER A 36 3.72 -9.59 -0.13
N GLY A 37 4.50 -9.58 0.97
CA GLY A 37 4.51 -10.68 1.94
C GLY A 37 3.18 -10.83 2.66
N PHE A 38 2.57 -9.72 3.09
CA PHE A 38 1.25 -9.71 3.70
C PHE A 38 0.21 -10.32 2.75
N ASN A 39 0.21 -9.91 1.47
CA ASN A 39 -0.71 -10.44 0.45
C ASN A 39 -0.55 -11.96 0.25
N VAL A 40 0.67 -12.49 0.27
CA VAL A 40 0.91 -13.94 0.20
C VAL A 40 0.43 -14.65 1.47
N SER A 41 0.64 -14.09 2.66
CA SER A 41 0.12 -14.67 3.91
C SER A 41 -1.40 -14.56 4.05
N SER A 42 -2.02 -13.62 3.31
CA SER A 42 -3.46 -13.36 3.32
C SER A 42 -4.27 -14.48 2.67
N GLU A 43 -3.65 -15.53 2.12
CA GLU A 43 -4.34 -16.76 1.68
C GLU A 43 -5.11 -17.45 2.83
N ALA A 44 -4.89 -17.05 4.08
CA ALA A 44 -5.69 -17.44 5.24
C ALA A 44 -6.94 -16.56 5.51
N THR A 45 -7.16 -15.51 4.72
CA THR A 45 -8.32 -14.58 4.81
C THR A 45 -9.11 -14.60 3.50
N GLU A 46 -10.43 -14.36 3.55
CA GLU A 46 -11.34 -14.55 2.40
C GLU A 46 -10.97 -13.75 1.13
N ILE A 47 -10.23 -12.63 1.24
CA ILE A 47 -9.79 -11.81 0.10
C ILE A 47 -8.41 -11.19 0.38
N PRO A 48 -7.36 -11.49 -0.42
CA PRO A 48 -6.05 -10.87 -0.31
C PRO A 48 -6.05 -9.34 -0.45
N LEU A 49 -5.16 -8.67 0.29
CA LEU A 49 -5.10 -7.20 0.35
C LEU A 49 -4.91 -6.54 -1.03
N LEU A 50 -4.08 -7.14 -1.90
CA LEU A 50 -3.70 -6.56 -3.20
C LEU A 50 -4.42 -7.22 -4.38
N GLU A 51 -5.35 -8.14 -4.15
CA GLU A 51 -6.12 -8.75 -5.25
C GLU A 51 -6.87 -7.66 -6.03
N GLY A 52 -6.63 -7.56 -7.34
CA GLY A 52 -7.20 -6.53 -8.22
C GLY A 52 -6.53 -5.15 -8.17
N PHE A 53 -5.50 -4.95 -7.33
CA PHE A 53 -4.87 -3.64 -7.16
C PHE A 53 -4.10 -3.19 -8.42
N THR A 54 -3.39 -4.11 -9.07
CA THR A 54 -2.60 -3.81 -10.29
C THR A 54 -3.50 -3.32 -11.42
N GLU A 55 -4.61 -4.01 -11.65
CA GLU A 55 -5.62 -3.70 -12.67
C GLU A 55 -6.25 -2.35 -12.38
N TRP A 56 -6.58 -2.10 -11.11
CA TRP A 56 -7.17 -0.85 -10.66
C TRP A 56 -6.24 0.35 -10.85
N ILE A 57 -4.93 0.23 -10.56
CA ILE A 57 -3.98 1.33 -10.83
C ILE A 57 -3.82 1.52 -12.34
N THR A 58 -3.63 0.44 -13.10
CA THR A 58 -3.42 0.49 -14.56
C THR A 58 -4.56 1.22 -15.28
N ALA A 59 -5.80 0.95 -14.89
CA ALA A 59 -6.98 1.63 -15.44
C ALA A 59 -6.97 3.15 -15.21
N ARG A 60 -6.28 3.63 -14.15
CA ARG A 60 -6.17 5.05 -13.81
C ARG A 60 -4.98 5.74 -14.46
N THR A 61 -3.85 5.05 -14.58
CA THR A 61 -2.59 5.62 -15.08
C THR A 61 -2.47 5.62 -16.59
N ARG A 62 -3.37 4.93 -17.32
CA ARG A 62 -3.26 4.69 -18.79
C ARG A 62 -1.88 4.15 -19.18
N SER A 63 -1.20 3.47 -18.26
CA SER A 63 0.13 2.90 -18.46
C SER A 63 0.04 1.52 -19.13
N GLY A 64 1.17 1.02 -19.62
CA GLY A 64 1.22 -0.33 -20.19
C GLY A 64 0.89 -1.41 -19.15
N TYR A 65 0.13 -2.42 -19.57
CA TYR A 65 -0.29 -3.58 -18.76
C TYR A 65 0.86 -4.47 -18.24
N ASN A 66 2.10 -4.17 -18.61
CA ASN A 66 3.28 -5.01 -18.33
C ASN A 66 4.07 -4.56 -17.08
N LEU A 67 3.60 -3.53 -16.36
CA LEU A 67 4.27 -3.04 -15.15
C LEU A 67 3.75 -3.75 -13.90
N THR A 68 4.66 -4.08 -12.98
CA THR A 68 4.29 -4.57 -11.64
C THR A 68 3.61 -3.45 -10.83
N TRP A 69 2.81 -3.78 -9.82
CA TRP A 69 2.16 -2.74 -9.00
C TRP A 69 3.13 -1.74 -8.35
N PRO A 70 4.34 -2.10 -7.86
CA PRO A 70 5.28 -1.11 -7.35
C PRO A 70 5.73 -0.15 -8.45
N ALA A 71 5.87 -0.69 -9.66
CA ALA A 71 6.22 0.11 -10.81
C ALA A 71 5.09 1.08 -11.20
N LEU A 72 3.84 0.64 -11.15
CA LEU A 72 2.67 1.50 -11.39
C LEU A 72 2.54 2.63 -10.35
N VAL A 73 2.93 2.39 -9.10
CA VAL A 73 2.98 3.44 -8.07
C VAL A 73 3.99 4.51 -8.46
N LEU A 74 5.21 4.15 -8.86
CA LEU A 74 6.22 5.12 -9.27
C LEU A 74 5.85 5.84 -10.58
N TRP A 75 5.24 5.13 -11.53
CA TRP A 75 4.71 5.73 -12.76
C TRP A 75 3.64 6.80 -12.48
N SER A 76 2.88 6.66 -11.38
CA SER A 76 1.90 7.67 -10.96
C SER A 76 2.52 8.98 -10.47
N ILE A 77 3.84 8.99 -10.22
CA ILE A 77 4.63 10.13 -9.75
C ILE A 77 5.48 10.67 -10.91
N TRP A 78 6.16 9.77 -11.61
CA TRP A 78 7.09 10.04 -12.69
C TRP A 78 6.68 9.21 -13.93
N PRO A 79 5.78 9.72 -14.78
CA PRO A 79 5.32 9.03 -15.98
C PRO A 79 6.42 8.70 -16.99
N GLU A 80 7.58 9.37 -16.90
CA GLU A 80 8.78 9.09 -17.68
C GLU A 80 9.64 7.93 -17.13
N TRP A 81 9.27 7.37 -15.98
CA TRP A 81 10.03 6.30 -15.36
C TRP A 81 9.90 5.00 -16.15
N ASN A 82 11.00 4.59 -16.78
CA ASN A 82 11.02 3.55 -17.81
C ASN A 82 10.88 2.09 -17.31
N GLY A 83 10.48 1.88 -16.05
CA GLY A 83 10.12 0.55 -15.54
C GLY A 83 11.28 -0.46 -15.46
N SER A 84 12.55 -0.01 -15.47
CA SER A 84 13.67 -0.89 -15.16
C SER A 84 13.49 -1.45 -13.75
N VAL A 85 13.18 -2.75 -13.66
CA VAL A 85 12.67 -3.54 -12.51
C VAL A 85 13.57 -3.48 -11.24
N SER A 86 14.66 -2.71 -11.28
CA SER A 86 15.68 -2.59 -10.25
C SER A 86 15.71 -1.25 -9.51
N ASP A 87 15.11 -0.18 -10.03
CA ASP A 87 15.36 1.19 -9.49
C ASP A 87 14.51 1.54 -8.27
N TRP A 88 13.33 0.95 -8.10
CA TRP A 88 12.48 1.20 -6.93
C TRP A 88 13.09 0.71 -5.60
N ARG A 89 14.14 -0.12 -5.65
CA ARG A 89 14.89 -0.57 -4.47
C ARG A 89 15.98 0.40 -4.02
N LYS A 90 16.26 1.44 -4.81
CA LYS A 90 17.39 2.36 -4.63
C LYS A 90 16.97 3.82 -4.78
N LEU A 91 15.78 4.15 -4.28
CA LEU A 91 15.35 5.54 -4.22
C LEU A 91 16.20 6.31 -3.20
N ASP A 92 16.39 7.60 -3.44
CA ASP A 92 16.88 8.49 -2.38
C ASP A 92 15.77 8.75 -1.34
N ALA A 93 16.15 9.31 -0.19
CA ALA A 93 15.21 9.54 0.92
C ALA A 93 14.02 10.45 0.54
N THR A 94 14.20 11.36 -0.42
CA THR A 94 13.13 12.27 -0.86
C THR A 94 12.12 11.50 -1.73
N SER A 95 12.64 10.72 -2.66
CA SER A 95 11.88 9.87 -3.57
C SER A 95 11.16 8.74 -2.83
N ASP A 96 11.80 8.14 -1.83
CA ASP A 96 11.18 7.16 -0.93
C ASP A 96 9.96 7.75 -0.22
N LYS A 97 10.12 8.93 0.38
CA LYS A 97 9.03 9.59 1.11
C LYS A 97 7.84 9.88 0.20
N GLU A 98 8.08 10.36 -1.02
CA GLU A 98 7.00 10.63 -1.97
C GLU A 98 6.36 9.34 -2.48
N ALA A 99 7.16 8.31 -2.79
CA ALA A 99 6.67 7.00 -3.21
C ALA A 99 5.79 6.34 -2.13
N VAL A 100 6.20 6.37 -0.87
CA VAL A 100 5.43 5.86 0.27
C VAL A 100 4.13 6.65 0.45
N ARG A 101 4.19 7.99 0.37
CA ARG A 101 2.99 8.84 0.44
C ARG A 101 1.97 8.47 -0.65
N VAL A 102 2.42 8.30 -1.89
CA VAL A 102 1.56 7.95 -3.02
C VAL A 102 1.04 6.51 -2.91
N LEU A 103 1.86 5.57 -2.43
CA LEU A 103 1.44 4.21 -2.12
C LEU A 103 0.24 4.20 -1.16
N PHE A 104 0.34 4.87 -0.02
CA PHE A 104 -0.77 4.93 0.95
C PHE A 104 -2.01 5.59 0.37
N LYS A 105 -1.85 6.65 -0.44
CA LYS A 105 -2.98 7.31 -1.13
C LYS A 105 -3.68 6.35 -2.09
N LEU A 106 -2.93 5.58 -2.88
CA LEU A 106 -3.48 4.61 -3.84
C LEU A 106 -4.15 3.44 -3.12
N LEU A 107 -3.52 2.88 -2.08
CA LEU A 107 -4.10 1.80 -1.27
C LEU A 107 -5.38 2.22 -0.55
N GLY A 108 -5.39 3.42 0.03
CA GLY A 108 -6.60 3.98 0.65
C GLY A 108 -7.73 4.14 -0.35
N ALA A 109 -7.46 4.78 -1.49
CA ALA A 109 -8.46 4.95 -2.54
C ALA A 109 -8.94 3.61 -3.16
N PHE A 110 -8.06 2.61 -3.23
CA PHE A 110 -8.42 1.26 -3.69
C PHE A 110 -9.34 0.54 -2.71
N LYS A 111 -9.09 0.67 -1.41
CA LYS A 111 -9.88 0.03 -0.35
C LYS A 111 -11.07 0.86 0.14
N GLY A 112 -11.26 2.06 -0.41
CA GLY A 112 -12.32 2.98 0.04
C GLY A 112 -12.08 3.52 1.45
N VAL A 113 -10.83 3.54 1.91
CA VAL A 113 -10.43 4.04 3.23
C VAL A 113 -9.64 5.33 3.06
N ASP A 114 -9.90 6.33 3.89
CA ASP A 114 -9.01 7.49 3.97
C ASP A 114 -7.86 7.20 4.95
N PRO A 115 -6.60 7.04 4.49
CA PRO A 115 -5.46 6.80 5.36
C PRO A 115 -5.04 8.06 6.14
N ALA A 116 -5.71 9.21 5.92
CA ALA A 116 -5.59 10.42 6.72
C ALA A 116 -6.74 10.59 7.73
N ALA A 117 -7.80 9.80 7.65
CA ALA A 117 -8.83 9.79 8.67
C ALA A 117 -8.28 9.16 9.96
N PRO A 118 -8.58 9.72 11.15
CA PRO A 118 -8.41 8.97 12.38
C PRO A 118 -9.21 7.67 12.23
N GLY A 119 -8.62 6.54 12.65
CA GLY A 119 -9.24 5.21 12.55
C GLY A 119 -10.66 5.19 13.11
N PRO A 120 -11.48 4.16 12.79
CA PRO A 120 -12.89 4.12 13.14
C PRO A 120 -13.05 4.51 14.59
N THR A 121 -13.64 5.70 14.82
CA THR A 121 -14.08 6.08 16.15
C THR A 121 -15.03 4.98 16.55
N ASP A 122 -14.66 4.22 17.57
CA ASP A 122 -15.58 3.39 18.32
C ASP A 122 -16.82 4.24 18.56
N THR A 123 -17.85 4.02 17.75
CA THR A 123 -19.18 4.53 18.06
C THR A 123 -19.72 3.51 19.05
N GLU A 124 -19.08 3.52 20.20
CA GLU A 124 -19.50 2.84 21.40
C GLU A 124 -20.81 3.51 21.83
N GLY A 125 -21.86 2.70 21.81
CA GLY A 125 -22.86 2.69 22.86
C GLY A 125 -23.59 4.00 23.19
N ALA A 126 -24.87 3.99 22.80
CA ALA A 126 -26.01 4.34 23.65
C ALA A 126 -26.37 5.85 23.78
N PRO A 127 -27.64 6.18 24.09
CA PRO A 127 -28.75 5.33 24.56
C PRO A 127 -29.87 5.03 23.55
#